data_AF-A0A7V3XFZ8-F1
#
_entry.id   AF-A0A7V3XFZ8-F1
#
_cell.length_a   1.000
_cell.length_b   1.000
_cell.length_c   1.000
_cell.angle_alpha   90.00
_cell.angle_beta   90.00
_cell.angle_gamma   90.00
#
_symmetry.space_group_name_H-M   'P 1'
#
loop_
_entity.id
_entity.type
_entity.pdbx_description
1 polymer ?
#
loop_
_entity_poly.entity_id
_entity_poly.type
_entity_poly.pdbx_seq_one_letter_code
_entity_poly.pdbx_strand_id
1 'polypeptide(L)'
;MVRFTHLIYGLHAFSLITGILGVATVVGAFLTGWPSLIAVVLNYVKRSEARGTWLDSHFRWQIRTFWYGLLWVGLCLLFVALTLGVGLIVVWIPLAVVGLWFIYRIARGWLALVDRRPMYV
;
A
#
# COMPACT_ATOMS: atom_id res chain seq x y z
N MET A 1 7.15 -14.85 12.83
CA MET A 1 6.05 -14.01 12.29
C MET A 1 6.38 -12.52 12.27
N VAL A 2 6.84 -11.90 13.37
CA VAL A 2 7.17 -10.46 13.42
C VAL A 2 8.15 -10.01 12.31
N ARG A 3 9.23 -10.76 12.06
CA ARG A 3 10.19 -10.46 10.97
C ARG A 3 9.54 -10.45 9.58
N PHE A 4 8.58 -11.34 9.31
CA PHE A 4 7.84 -11.35 8.05
C PHE A 4 6.93 -10.13 7.92
N THR A 5 6.28 -9.70 9.00
CA THR A 5 5.45 -8.51 8.98
C THR A 5 6.27 -7.24 8.71
N HIS A 6 7.50 -7.16 9.24
CA HIS A 6 8.45 -6.08 8.89
C HIS A 6 8.87 -6.15 7.41
N LEU A 7 9.18 -7.35 6.90
CA LEU A 7 9.52 -7.55 5.48
C LEU A 7 8.38 -7.06 4.57
N ILE A 8 7.14 -7.40 4.89
CA ILE A 8 5.96 -6.99 4.11
C ILE A 8 5.77 -5.47 4.13
N TYR A 9 5.94 -4.80 5.28
CA TYR A 9 5.95 -3.33 5.33
C TYR A 9 7.10 -2.74 4.52
N GLY A 10 8.28 -3.33 4.60
CA GLY A 10 9.45 -2.93 3.81
C GLY A 10 9.21 -3.03 2.31
N LEU A 11 8.55 -4.10 1.85
CA LEU A 11 8.20 -4.28 0.43
C LEU A 11 7.21 -3.23 -0.06
N HIS A 12 6.17 -2.92 0.71
CA HIS A 12 5.25 -1.82 0.37
C HIS A 12 5.96 -0.46 0.39
N ALA A 13 6.78 -0.19 1.40
CA ALA A 13 7.55 1.05 1.49
C ALA A 13 8.53 1.20 0.31
N PHE A 14 9.22 0.13 -0.05
CA PHE A 14 10.13 0.12 -1.20
C PHE A 14 9.38 0.42 -2.50
N SER A 15 8.23 -0.22 -2.74
CA SER A 15 7.37 0.06 -3.91
C SER A 15 6.89 1.52 -3.95
N LEU A 16 6.62 2.11 -2.78
CA LEU A 16 6.21 3.51 -2.67
C LEU A 16 7.37 4.46 -2.99
N ILE A 17 8.54 4.21 -2.41
CA ILE A 17 9.75 5.02 -2.62
C ILE A 17 10.19 4.97 -4.09
N THR A 18 10.21 3.78 -4.70
CA THR A 18 10.56 3.66 -6.12
C THR A 18 9.56 4.35 -7.04
N GLY A 19 8.28 4.44 -6.65
CA GLY A 19 7.29 5.24 -7.37
C GLY A 19 7.43 6.75 -7.20
N ILE A 20 7.89 7.20 -6.03
CA ILE A 20 8.14 8.64 -5.80
C ILE A 20 9.40 9.09 -6.53
N LEU A 21 10.45 8.26 -6.52
CA LEU A 21 11.77 8.61 -7.06
C LEU A 21 11.95 8.25 -8.54
N GLY A 22 11.19 7.28 -9.05
CA GLY A 22 11.29 6.80 -10.42
C GLY A 22 10.47 7.62 -11.42
N VAL A 23 10.81 7.50 -12.71
CA VAL A 23 10.05 8.10 -13.84
C VAL A 23 8.66 7.45 -14.01
N ALA A 24 8.38 6.36 -13.27
CA ALA A 24 7.05 5.78 -13.14
C ALA A 24 6.28 6.54 -12.05
N THR A 25 5.04 6.94 -12.31
CA THR A 25 4.22 7.63 -11.28
C THR A 25 4.19 6.82 -9.97
N VAL A 26 4.15 7.52 -8.82
CA VAL A 26 4.01 6.96 -7.44
C VAL A 26 3.10 5.74 -7.39
N VAL A 27 2.01 5.88 -8.12
CA VAL A 27 0.89 4.97 -8.21
C VAL A 27 1.16 3.78 -9.13
N GLY A 28 1.82 4.00 -10.28
CA GLY A 28 2.29 2.93 -11.14
C GLY A 28 3.24 2.02 -10.38
N ALA A 29 4.32 2.55 -9.82
CA ALA A 29 5.30 1.69 -9.15
C ALA A 29 4.79 1.05 -7.84
N PHE A 30 3.77 1.61 -7.18
CA PHE A 30 3.20 0.97 -5.99
C PHE A 30 2.29 -0.23 -6.31
N LEU A 31 1.56 -0.20 -7.43
CA LEU A 31 0.59 -1.25 -7.78
C LEU A 31 1.08 -2.21 -8.85
N THR A 32 1.95 -1.75 -9.77
CA THR A 32 2.61 -2.59 -10.77
C THR A 32 4.04 -2.95 -10.38
N GLY A 33 4.58 -2.33 -9.32
CA GLY A 33 5.82 -2.77 -8.71
C GLY A 33 5.65 -4.16 -8.13
N TRP A 34 6.41 -5.10 -8.67
CA TRP A 34 6.49 -6.46 -8.16
C TRP A 34 6.66 -6.54 -6.63
N PRO A 35 7.37 -5.62 -5.93
CA PRO A 35 7.48 -5.65 -4.47
C PRO A 35 6.14 -5.61 -3.73
N SER A 36 5.21 -4.72 -4.09
CA SER A 36 3.92 -4.59 -3.39
C SER A 36 2.98 -5.76 -3.69
N LEU A 37 3.04 -6.28 -4.92
CA LEU A 37 2.31 -7.50 -5.30
C LEU A 37 2.83 -8.72 -4.53
N ILE A 38 4.15 -8.88 -4.43
CA ILE A 38 4.77 -9.92 -3.60
C ILE A 38 4.34 -9.76 -2.14
N ALA A 39 4.31 -8.53 -1.62
CA ALA A 39 3.90 -8.25 -0.25
C ALA A 39 2.45 -8.69 0.04
N VAL A 40 1.50 -8.41 -0.86
CA VAL A 40 0.10 -8.84 -0.67
C VAL A 40 -0.07 -10.35 -0.82
N VAL A 41 0.65 -10.99 -1.75
CA VAL A 41 0.65 -12.46 -1.88
C VAL A 41 1.20 -13.12 -0.61
N LEU A 42 2.35 -12.64 -0.11
CA LEU A 42 2.92 -13.10 1.16
C LEU A 42 1.95 -12.89 2.32
N ASN A 43 1.22 -11.78 2.35
CA ASN A 43 0.19 -11.54 3.35
C ASN A 43 -0.87 -12.65 3.33
N TYR A 44 -1.43 -12.99 2.17
CA TYR A 44 -2.45 -14.03 2.07
C TYR A 44 -1.93 -15.42 2.43
N VAL A 45 -0.74 -15.78 1.92
CA VAL A 45 -0.13 -17.09 2.19
C VAL A 45 0.20 -17.26 3.67
N LYS A 46 0.75 -16.23 4.33
CA LYS A 46 1.16 -16.28 5.73
C LYS A 46 0.06 -15.91 6.73
N ARG A 47 -1.12 -15.49 6.26
CA ARG A 47 -2.22 -15.08 7.14
C ARG A 47 -2.70 -16.19 8.06
N SER A 48 -2.73 -17.45 7.61
CA SER A 48 -3.14 -18.60 8.42
C SER A 48 -2.25 -18.76 9.65
N GLU A 49 -0.95 -18.56 9.49
CA GLU A 49 0.07 -18.67 10.55
C GLU A 49 -0.02 -17.53 11.58
N ALA A 50 -0.67 -16.41 11.23
CA ALA A 50 -0.85 -15.27 12.13
C ALA A 50 -2.16 -15.31 12.93
N ARG A 51 -3.10 -16.22 12.61
CA ARG A 51 -4.40 -16.31 13.29
C ARG A 51 -4.24 -16.55 14.79
N GLY A 52 -5.10 -15.91 15.58
CA GLY A 52 -5.04 -15.99 17.04
C GLY A 52 -3.92 -15.16 17.68
N THR A 53 -3.12 -14.45 16.88
CA THR A 53 -2.09 -13.51 17.37
C THR A 53 -2.47 -12.07 17.07
N TRP A 54 -1.86 -11.12 17.78
CA TRP A 54 -2.03 -9.69 17.51
C TRP A 54 -1.53 -9.28 16.11
N LEU A 55 -0.69 -10.10 15.45
CA LEU A 55 -0.21 -9.85 14.09
C LEU A 55 -1.30 -10.03 13.04
N ASP A 56 -2.35 -10.81 13.32
CA ASP A 56 -3.49 -10.98 12.40
C ASP A 56 -4.13 -9.64 12.01
N SER A 57 -4.15 -8.68 12.95
CA SER A 57 -4.57 -7.30 12.68
C SER A 57 -3.69 -6.57 11.67
N HIS A 58 -2.38 -6.84 11.67
CA HIS A 58 -1.42 -6.22 10.74
C HIS A 58 -1.56 -6.81 9.34
N PHE A 59 -1.68 -8.14 9.24
CA PHE A 59 -1.94 -8.80 7.95
C PHE A 59 -3.23 -8.25 7.31
N ARG A 60 -4.31 -8.12 8.08
CA ARG A 60 -5.54 -7.46 7.59
C ARG A 60 -5.32 -6.01 7.19
N TRP A 61 -4.59 -5.23 8.00
CA TRP A 61 -4.28 -3.84 7.71
C TRP A 61 -3.51 -3.68 6.39
N GLN A 62 -2.49 -4.49 6.18
CA GLN A 62 -1.64 -4.48 4.99
C GLN A 62 -2.46 -4.89 3.75
N ILE A 63 -3.24 -5.97 3.83
CA ILE A 63 -4.15 -6.40 2.75
C ILE A 63 -5.14 -5.29 2.39
N ARG A 64 -5.82 -4.67 3.37
CA ARG A 64 -6.74 -3.55 3.11
C ARG A 64 -6.02 -2.35 2.47
N THR A 65 -4.80 -2.06 2.90
CA THR A 65 -4.01 -0.95 2.33
C THR A 65 -3.71 -1.19 0.85
N PHE A 66 -3.36 -2.42 0.47
CA PHE A 66 -3.18 -2.79 -0.93
C PHE A 66 -4.47 -2.58 -1.74
N TRP A 67 -5.60 -3.13 -1.29
CA TRP A 67 -6.85 -3.06 -2.06
C TRP A 67 -7.47 -1.67 -2.13
N TYR A 68 -7.45 -0.90 -1.03
CA TYR A 68 -7.87 0.51 -1.07
C TYR A 68 -6.94 1.32 -1.95
N GLY A 69 -5.64 1.04 -1.90
CA GLY A 69 -4.65 1.60 -2.80
C GLY A 69 -5.00 1.37 -4.27
N LEU A 70 -5.26 0.11 -4.63
CA LEU A 70 -5.66 -0.28 -5.98
C LEU A 70 -6.95 0.43 -6.42
N LEU A 71 -7.93 0.53 -5.53
CA LEU A 71 -9.18 1.25 -5.79
C LEU A 71 -8.93 2.74 -6.06
N TRP A 72 -8.21 3.45 -5.19
CA TRP A 72 -7.97 4.89 -5.35
C TRP A 72 -7.23 5.23 -6.63
N VAL A 73 -6.28 4.38 -7.01
CA VAL A 73 -5.58 4.51 -8.29
C VAL A 73 -6.51 4.24 -9.45
N GLY A 74 -7.30 3.17 -9.38
CA GLY A 74 -8.30 2.86 -10.40
C GLY A 74 -9.26 4.04 -10.63
N LEU A 75 -9.66 4.73 -9.55
CA LEU A 75 -10.48 5.94 -9.62
C LEU A 75 -9.75 7.13 -10.26
N CYS A 76 -8.46 7.32 -9.98
CA CYS A 76 -7.66 8.35 -10.65
C CYS A 76 -7.53 8.08 -12.16
N LEU A 77 -7.31 6.82 -12.55
CA LEU A 77 -7.25 6.42 -13.96
C LEU A 77 -8.60 6.58 -14.65
N LEU A 78 -9.68 6.19 -13.98
CA LEU A 78 -11.04 6.37 -14.47
C LEU A 78 -11.36 7.85 -14.66
N PHE A 79 -10.99 8.71 -13.71
CA PHE A 79 -11.15 10.16 -13.83
C PHE A 79 -10.44 10.72 -15.07
N VAL A 80 -9.19 10.31 -15.32
CA VAL A 80 -8.45 10.71 -16.53
C VAL A 80 -9.14 10.21 -17.81
N ALA A 81 -9.61 8.97 -17.81
CA ALA A 81 -10.32 8.40 -18.96
C ALA A 81 -11.65 9.12 -19.25
N LEU A 82 -12.46 9.41 -18.22
CA LEU A 82 -13.74 10.11 -18.35
C LEU A 82 -13.58 11.56 -18.80
N THR A 83 -12.44 12.19 -18.52
CA THR A 83 -12.12 13.55 -18.95
C THR A 83 -11.40 13.59 -20.30
N LEU A 84 -11.38 12.47 -21.05
CA LEU A 84 -10.71 12.34 -22.35
C LEU A 84 -9.24 12.78 -22.32
N GLY A 85 -8.55 12.56 -21.19
CA GLY A 85 -7.15 12.93 -21.01
C GLY A 85 -6.92 14.34 -20.47
N VAL A 86 -7.91 15.24 -20.47
CA VAL A 86 -7.78 16.60 -19.89
C VAL A 86 -7.47 16.51 -18.38
N GLY A 87 -7.98 15.47 -17.71
CA GLY A 87 -7.69 15.18 -16.32
C GLY A 87 -6.21 15.02 -16.00
N LEU A 88 -5.33 14.74 -16.97
CA LEU A 88 -3.87 14.66 -16.76
C LEU A 88 -3.27 15.95 -16.21
N ILE A 89 -3.91 17.10 -16.46
CA ILE A 89 -3.45 18.40 -15.95
C ILE A 89 -3.63 18.47 -14.43
N VAL A 90 -4.70 17.86 -13.90
CA VAL A 90 -5.11 18.01 -12.49
C VAL A 90 -4.96 16.73 -11.67
N VAL A 91 -4.73 15.57 -12.31
CA VAL A 91 -4.64 14.24 -11.65
C VAL A 91 -3.49 14.17 -10.63
N TRP A 92 -2.49 15.02 -10.74
CA TRP A 92 -1.39 15.12 -9.78
C TRP A 92 -1.87 15.43 -8.36
N ILE A 93 -2.97 16.18 -8.20
CA ILE A 93 -3.55 16.51 -6.90
C ILE A 93 -4.10 15.24 -6.20
N PRO A 94 -5.07 14.49 -6.77
CA PRO A 94 -5.55 13.27 -6.16
C PRO A 94 -4.45 12.21 -6.02
N LEU A 95 -3.50 12.12 -6.96
CA LEU A 95 -2.35 11.22 -6.83
C LEU A 95 -1.46 11.57 -5.64
N ALA A 96 -1.19 12.85 -5.38
CA ALA A 96 -0.43 13.29 -4.22
C ALA A 96 -1.16 12.95 -2.90
N VAL A 97 -2.48 13.13 -2.86
CA VAL A 97 -3.32 12.74 -1.71
C VAL A 97 -3.24 11.23 -1.46
N VAL A 98 -3.32 10.41 -2.52
CA VAL A 98 -3.18 8.96 -2.42
C VAL A 98 -1.78 8.57 -1.95
N GLY A 99 -0.74 9.23 -2.45
CA GLY A 99 0.65 9.04 -2.01
C GLY A 99 0.84 9.32 -0.53
N LEU A 100 0.38 10.48 -0.05
CA LEU A 100 0.39 10.85 1.36
C LEU A 100 -0.39 9.84 2.22
N TRP A 101 -1.55 9.39 1.73
CA TRP A 101 -2.35 8.38 2.39
C TRP A 101 -1.59 7.04 2.52
N PHE A 102 -0.87 6.61 1.48
CA PHE A 102 -0.01 5.41 1.56
C PHE A 102 1.10 5.57 2.59
N ILE A 103 1.81 6.70 2.58
CA ILE A 103 2.88 7.01 3.55
C ILE A 103 2.31 6.87 4.97
N TYR A 104 1.18 7.52 5.25
CA TYR A 104 0.50 7.44 6.54
C TYR A 104 0.17 5.99 6.93
N ARG A 105 -0.47 5.23 6.02
CA ARG A 105 -0.91 3.85 6.30
C ARG A 105 0.25 2.91 6.61
N ILE A 106 1.34 3.03 5.85
CA ILE A 106 2.54 2.21 6.03
C ILE A 106 3.25 2.62 7.31
N ALA A 107 3.49 3.92 7.52
CA ALA A 107 4.18 4.41 8.71
C ALA A 107 3.43 4.05 9.99
N ARG A 108 2.11 4.27 10.05
CA ARG A 108 1.28 3.91 11.21
C ARG A 108 1.31 2.42 11.50
N GLY A 109 1.15 1.59 10.45
CA GLY A 109 1.16 0.15 10.60
C GLY A 109 2.51 -0.39 11.06
N TRP A 110 3.61 0.20 10.57
CA TRP A 110 4.96 -0.20 10.93
C TRP A 110 5.33 0.27 12.34
N LEU A 111 4.98 1.50 12.73
CA LEU A 111 5.20 2.00 14.10
C LEU A 111 4.47 1.14 15.14
N ALA A 112 3.20 0.79 14.89
CA ALA A 112 2.46 -0.11 15.78
C ALA A 112 3.12 -1.49 15.91
N LEU A 113 3.69 -2.01 14.81
CA LEU A 113 4.44 -3.27 14.82
C LEU A 113 5.70 -3.18 15.68
N VAL A 114 6.45 -2.07 15.59
CA VAL A 114 7.64 -1.80 16.42
C VAL A 114 7.27 -1.75 17.90
N ASP A 115 6.16 -1.06 18.22
CA ASP A 115 5.63 -0.93 19.57
C ASP A 115 4.95 -2.21 20.10
N ARG A 116 4.89 -3.28 19.29
CA ARG A 116 4.19 -4.54 19.57
C ARG A 116 2.71 -4.36 19.91
N ARG A 117 2.06 -3.36 19.32
CA ARG A 117 0.65 -3.06 19.51
C ARG A 117 -0.17 -3.58 18.34
N PRO A 118 -1.38 -4.14 18.56
CA PRO A 118 -2.28 -4.52 17.48
C PRO A 118 -2.72 -3.31 16.65
N MET A 119 -3.05 -3.54 15.38
CA MET A 119 -3.77 -2.57 14.57
C MET A 119 -5.26 -2.64 14.86
N TYR A 120 -5.91 -1.49 14.81
CA TYR A 120 -7.37 -1.42 14.91
C TYR A 120 -7.99 -2.14 13.70
N VAL A 121 -9.00 -2.96 13.96
CA VAL A 121 -9.64 -3.85 12.99
C VAL A 121 -10.97 -3.28 12.56
#